data_AF-A0A927RGM4-F1
#
_entry.id   AF-A0A927RGM4-F1
#
_cell.length_a   1.000
_cell.length_b   1.000
_cell.length_c   1.000
_cell.angle_alpha   90.00
_cell.angle_beta   90.00
_cell.angle_gamma   90.00
#
_symmetry.space_group_name_H-M   'P 1'
#
loop_
_entity.id
_entity.type
_entity.pdbx_description
1 polymer ?
#
loop_
_entity_poly.entity_id
_entity_poly.type
_entity_poly.pdbx_seq_one_letter_code
_entity_poly.pdbx_strand_id
1 'polypeptide(L)' 'MQTDNKKNELPKKICRECGCEIVEQVESLLFECERCIGLNEE' A
#
# COMPACT_ATOMS: atom_id res chain seq x y z
N MET A 1 -23.54 -17.96 -12.98
CA MET A 1 -22.81 -17.43 -11.82
C MET A 1 -21.38 -17.87 -11.97
N GLN A 2 -20.50 -17.00 -12.49
CA GLN A 2 -19.07 -17.28 -12.62
C GLN A 2 -18.36 -16.42 -11.57
N THR A 3 -17.93 -17.08 -10.51
CA THR A 3 -17.15 -16.52 -9.40
C THR A 3 -15.68 -16.57 -9.75
N ASP A 4 -15.20 -15.57 -10.47
CA ASP A 4 -13.78 -15.33 -10.66
C ASP A 4 -13.31 -14.40 -9.55
N ASN A 5 -12.87 -15.03 -8.47
CA ASN A 5 -12.24 -14.41 -7.31
C ASN A 5 -10.87 -13.86 -7.75
N LYS A 6 -10.89 -12.75 -8.50
CA LYS A 6 -9.68 -12.03 -8.89
C LYS A 6 -9.11 -11.39 -7.64
N LYS A 7 -8.20 -12.12 -6.98
CA LYS A 7 -7.26 -11.55 -6.03
C LYS A 7 -6.46 -10.50 -6.80
N ASN A 8 -6.97 -9.27 -6.79
CA ASN A 8 -6.29 -8.11 -7.33
C ASN A 8 -5.17 -7.79 -6.34
N GLU A 9 -4.11 -8.61 -6.37
CA GLU A 9 -2.88 -8.32 -5.65
C GLU A 9 -2.34 -7.03 -6.24
N LEU A 10 -2.56 -5.93 -5.51
CA LEU A 10 -2.02 -4.63 -5.89
C LEU A 10 -0.50 -4.73 -5.98
N PRO A 11 0.13 -3.98 -6.91
CA PRO A 11 1.58 -3.99 -7.01
C PRO A 11 2.20 -3.63 -5.66
N LYS A 12 3.15 -4.45 -5.20
CA LYS A 12 3.91 -4.19 -3.98
C LYS A 12 4.63 -2.85 -4.11
N LYS A 13 4.33 -1.91 -3.23
CA LYS A 13 5.05 -0.64 -3.14
C LYS A 13 6.10 -0.70 -2.04
N ILE A 14 7.19 0.03 -2.21
CA ILE A 14 8.21 0.19 -1.20
C ILE A 14 8.14 1.62 -0.67
N CYS A 15 8.11 1.75 0.65
CA CYS A 15 8.13 3.04 1.31
C CYS A 15 9.49 3.72 1.08
N ARG A 16 9.46 4.98 0.62
CA ARG A 16 10.67 5.77 0.36
C ARG A 16 11.43 6.19 1.63
N GLU A 17 10.76 6.19 2.78
CA GLU A 17 11.35 6.61 4.06
C GLU A 17 12.02 5.44 4.80
N CYS A 18 11.29 4.35 5.04
CA CYS A 18 11.78 3.17 5.78
C CYS A 18 12.34 2.05 4.89
N GLY A 19 12.07 2.06 3.58
CA GLY A 19 12.36 0.94 2.69
C GLY A 19 11.46 -0.30 2.89
N CYS A 20 10.39 -0.19 3.67
CA CYS A 20 9.50 -1.29 4.01
C CYS A 20 8.39 -1.51 2.97
N GLU A 21 7.93 -2.75 2.80
CA GLU A 21 6.84 -3.07 1.85
C GLU A 21 5.51 -2.47 2.36
N ILE A 22 4.86 -1.69 1.50
CA ILE A 22 3.54 -1.11 1.73
C ILE A 22 2.52 -2.07 1.15
N VAL A 23 1.70 -2.65 2.02
CA VAL A 23 0.58 -3.51 1.65
C VAL A 23 -0.66 -2.64 1.56
N GLU A 24 -0.99 -2.20 0.36
CA GLU A 24 -2.18 -1.38 0.13
C GLU A 24 -3.39 -2.27 -0.13
N GLN A 25 -4.55 -1.88 0.42
CA GLN A 25 -5.84 -2.52 0.13
C GLN A 25 -6.53 -1.90 -1.10
N VAL A 26 -6.18 -0.65 -1.43
CA VAL A 26 -6.65 0.12 -2.59
C VAL A 26 -5.44 0.79 -3.22
N GLU A 27 -5.37 0.81 -4.55
CA GLU A 27 -4.30 1.50 -5.26
C GLU A 27 -4.30 2.99 -4.90
N SER A 28 -3.16 3.47 -4.39
CA SER A 28 -2.94 4.87 -4.08
C SER A 28 -1.76 5.41 -4.90
N LEU A 29 -1.45 6.70 -4.80
CA LEU A 29 -0.23 7.29 -5.34
C LEU A 29 0.85 7.47 -4.26
N LEU A 30 0.56 7.10 -3.03
CA LEU A 30 1.44 7.28 -1.88
C LEU A 30 2.52 6.19 -1.85
N PHE A 31 3.75 6.60 -1.56
CA PHE A 31 4.93 5.72 -1.40
C PHE A 31 5.48 5.83 0.02
N GLU A 32 4.59 6.02 0.99
CA GLU A 32 4.90 6.12 2.40
C GLU A 32 4.02 5.10 3.14
N CYS A 33 4.59 4.37 4.10
CA CYS A 33 3.81 3.41 4.88
C CYS A 33 3.00 4.14 5.96
N GLU A 34 1.98 3.46 6.51
CA GLU A 34 1.10 4.02 7.57
C GLU A 34 1.90 4.56 8.77
N ARG A 35 3.06 3.96 9.07
CA ARG A 35 3.95 4.44 10.13
C ARG A 35 4.67 5.75 9.79
N CYS A 36 5.06 5.94 8.54
CA CYS A 36 5.80 7.13 8.11
C CYS A 36 4.86 8.32 7.87
N ILE A 37 3.67 8.06 7.30
CA ILE A 37 2.65 9.09 7.05
C ILE A 37 2.26 9.78 8.37
N GLY A 38 1.97 8.98 9.40
CA GLY A 38 1.54 9.49 10.71
C GLY A 38 2.63 10.18 11.53
N LEU A 39 3.89 10.19 11.09
CA LEU A 39 4.94 10.99 11.71
C LEU A 39 4.92 12.44 11.25
N ASN A 40 4.22 12.74 10.15
CA ASN A 40 4.19 14.06 9.53
C ASN A 40 2.91 14.86 9.87
N GLU A 41 2.01 14.29 10.67
CA GLU A 41 0.87 14.97 11.29
C GLU A 41 1.20 15.25 12.77
N GLU A 42 1.72 16.45 13.05
CA GLU A 42 1.70 17.08 14.38
C GLU A 42 0.38 17.83 14.61
#